data_AF-H5XHD7-F1
#
_entry.id   AF-H5XHD7-F1
#
_cell.length_a   1.000
_cell.length_b   1.000
_cell.length_c   1.000
_cell.angle_alpha   90.00
_cell.angle_beta   90.00
_cell.angle_gamma   90.00
#
_symmetry.space_group_name_H-M   'P 1'
#
loop_
_entity.id
_entity.type
_entity.pdbx_description
1 polymer ?
#
loop_
_entity_poly.entity_id
_entity_poly.type
_entity_poly.pdbx_seq_one_letter_code
_entity_poly.pdbx_strand_id
1 'polypeptide(L)'
;MSISRRTGRAARVLAGLAAVLVAGAAAVPVAVAEEGETPRQPTTSPTAPAESTEPVVNGADLAVEVSVPEGPYLIGEEMPVTVTVGNIGDADAHEVVVSLYGEGEFSVSVPDEQWNGFTWPDGGTLPAGESVTFEVAVTPHRWESGDAAIRVSTQSPDEVRWSNNEIGDIAVPVVPPTQTHPVAGTVYGDGNGNGALDGGEGLAGVTVFLRLSTGGGEVKTRTSSDGRFVFDDVSAGLYELQVSGTDWIGPYTVPVRVDGSGDHTDLLVRRTRPVSDVLVPTVEFAEDTYRPGDTAHVTVTLTNNGDVPLHGVTAFCSGAGNSDELDGVADAEHWGDLVWGSKGVTVPAHSTETYQVTGLVPDGAANYGFVTIGCEFGPGEDITGHPSALDRAKVPGRSADAAVILYHDRDGDSIVDDDEHVPGVTVGLRDRDADTPVVTAVTDEQGRAAFDDHQAGLYHIEVYGPWRRVDGTASFALVHAEYSDYYNTVTVEVVPGPDRPLPGEDGDGDGDGDGTTAPNGRKTADTQGPDKRADDVDELASTGVDALTLGGVGVAVLLAGAVTVVIARRRRVGGSAE
;
A
#
# COMPACT_ATOMS: atom_id res chain seq x y z
N MET A 1 -52.14 -19.67 2.02
CA MET A 1 -53.01 -19.73 0.82
C MET A 1 -52.22 -19.14 -0.36
N SER A 2 -51.91 -19.96 -1.38
CA SER A 2 -51.32 -19.67 -2.72
C SER A 2 -49.94 -18.97 -2.77
N ILE A 3 -48.81 -19.62 -3.09
CA ILE A 3 -48.33 -20.15 -4.40
C ILE A 3 -48.47 -19.16 -5.56
N SER A 4 -47.32 -18.73 -6.12
CA SER A 4 -47.08 -18.71 -7.58
C SER A 4 -45.59 -18.63 -7.92
N ARG A 5 -45.12 -19.65 -8.64
CA ARG A 5 -43.84 -19.72 -9.36
C ARG A 5 -43.96 -18.97 -10.69
N ARG A 6 -42.88 -18.31 -11.17
CA ARG A 6 -42.59 -18.23 -12.62
C ARG A 6 -41.11 -18.32 -12.92
N THR A 7 -40.84 -19.24 -13.84
CA THR A 7 -39.61 -19.65 -14.52
C THR A 7 -39.24 -18.76 -15.70
N GLY A 8 -37.95 -18.73 -16.05
CA GLY A 8 -37.43 -18.50 -17.41
C GLY A 8 -36.18 -17.62 -17.41
N ARG A 9 -35.11 -17.86 -18.16
CA ARG A 9 -34.74 -18.89 -19.15
C ARG A 9 -33.23 -18.69 -19.39
N ALA A 10 -32.45 -19.77 -19.38
CA ALA A 10 -31.03 -19.76 -19.72
C ALA A 10 -30.82 -19.58 -21.23
N ALA A 11 -29.89 -18.69 -21.62
CA ALA A 11 -29.42 -18.53 -22.99
C ALA A 11 -28.07 -19.24 -23.14
N ARG A 12 -28.03 -20.22 -24.05
CA ARG A 12 -26.81 -20.88 -24.55
C ARG A 12 -26.10 -19.95 -25.52
N VAL A 13 -24.80 -19.74 -25.35
CA VAL A 13 -23.91 -19.17 -26.37
C VAL A 13 -22.96 -20.28 -26.83
N LEU A 14 -23.05 -20.63 -28.10
CA LEU A 14 -22.11 -21.50 -28.82
C LEU A 14 -20.87 -20.70 -29.20
N ALA A 15 -19.68 -21.17 -28.81
CA ALA A 15 -18.42 -20.74 -29.40
C ALA A 15 -18.02 -21.76 -30.49
N GLY A 16 -18.01 -21.32 -31.75
CA GLY A 16 -17.49 -22.08 -32.87
C GLY A 16 -16.02 -21.75 -33.10
N LEU A 17 -15.15 -22.76 -32.99
CA LEU A 17 -13.77 -22.69 -33.48
C LEU A 17 -13.74 -23.03 -34.98
N ALA A 18 -13.15 -22.13 -35.78
CA ALA A 18 -12.80 -22.38 -37.17
C ALA A 18 -11.38 -22.97 -37.25
N ALA A 19 -11.27 -24.16 -37.84
CA ALA A 19 -10.00 -24.83 -38.14
C ALA A 19 -9.51 -24.42 -39.55
N VAL A 20 -8.24 -24.03 -39.65
CA VAL A 20 -7.52 -23.85 -40.91
C VAL A 20 -6.67 -25.10 -41.18
N LEU A 21 -6.94 -25.77 -42.29
CA LEU A 21 -6.16 -26.87 -42.84
C LEU A 21 -4.90 -26.34 -43.55
N VAL A 22 -3.74 -26.92 -43.27
CA VAL A 22 -2.63 -27.02 -44.22
C VAL A 22 -2.10 -28.45 -44.21
N ALA A 23 -2.16 -29.10 -45.37
CA ALA A 23 -1.61 -30.43 -45.63
C ALA A 23 -0.15 -30.31 -46.12
N GLY A 24 0.72 -31.21 -45.67
CA GLY A 24 2.10 -31.35 -46.15
C GLY A 24 2.60 -32.77 -45.90
N ALA A 25 3.18 -33.37 -46.95
CA ALA A 25 3.30 -34.81 -47.17
C ALA A 25 4.47 -35.52 -46.46
N ALA A 26 4.34 -36.85 -46.43
CA ALA A 26 5.16 -37.85 -45.77
C ALA A 26 6.59 -38.06 -46.35
N ALA A 27 7.49 -38.56 -45.51
CA ALA A 27 8.55 -39.49 -45.90
C ALA A 27 8.88 -40.44 -44.73
N VAL A 28 8.82 -41.74 -45.00
CA VAL A 28 9.18 -42.87 -44.14
C VAL A 28 10.61 -43.32 -44.47
N PRO A 29 11.37 -43.87 -43.51
CA PRO A 29 12.11 -45.08 -43.84
C PRO A 29 11.79 -46.25 -42.90
N VAL A 30 11.92 -47.41 -43.53
CA VAL A 30 11.50 -48.75 -43.15
C VAL A 30 12.42 -49.33 -42.06
N ALA A 31 11.82 -49.91 -41.03
CA ALA A 31 12.47 -50.79 -40.07
C ALA A 31 12.50 -52.24 -40.59
N VAL A 32 13.64 -52.90 -40.40
CA VAL A 32 13.84 -54.35 -40.60
C VAL A 32 13.35 -55.08 -39.35
N ALA A 33 12.62 -56.17 -39.54
CA ALA A 33 12.01 -57.00 -38.52
C ALA A 33 12.81 -58.28 -38.26
N GLU A 34 12.81 -58.75 -37.01
CA GLU A 34 12.88 -60.17 -36.57
C GLU A 34 12.24 -60.21 -35.16
N GLU A 35 10.98 -60.63 -35.06
CA GLU A 35 10.50 -61.96 -34.60
C GLU A 35 10.56 -62.21 -33.09
N GLY A 36 9.36 -62.25 -32.47
CA GLY A 36 9.04 -63.19 -31.41
C GLY A 36 8.74 -62.63 -30.01
N GLU A 37 7.54 -62.12 -29.75
CA GLU A 37 6.82 -62.45 -28.50
C GLU A 37 5.33 -62.06 -28.53
N THR A 38 4.52 -62.95 -27.97
CA THR A 38 3.06 -62.97 -27.84
C THR A 38 2.49 -61.73 -27.13
N PRO A 39 1.33 -61.16 -27.53
CA PRO A 39 0.73 -60.04 -26.80
C PRO A 39 0.20 -60.50 -25.44
N ARG A 40 0.76 -60.00 -24.33
CA ARG A 40 0.11 -60.06 -23.02
C ARG A 40 -0.95 -58.97 -22.94
N GLN A 41 -2.18 -59.42 -22.79
CA GLN A 41 -3.37 -58.67 -22.43
C GLN A 41 -3.15 -57.99 -21.06
N PRO A 42 -3.61 -56.75 -20.83
CA PRO A 42 -3.66 -56.19 -19.49
C PRO A 42 -4.76 -56.91 -18.72
N THR A 43 -4.39 -57.78 -17.79
CA THR A 43 -5.27 -58.27 -16.75
C THR A 43 -5.45 -57.19 -15.70
N THR A 44 -6.58 -56.50 -15.73
CA THR A 44 -7.16 -55.84 -14.56
C THR A 44 -8.50 -56.50 -14.27
N SER A 45 -8.47 -57.57 -13.47
CA SER A 45 -9.64 -57.96 -12.70
C SER A 45 -9.82 -56.93 -11.57
N PRO A 46 -11.05 -56.55 -11.21
CA PRO A 46 -11.27 -55.76 -10.00
C PRO A 46 -10.90 -56.65 -8.81
N THR A 47 -9.85 -56.28 -8.08
CA THR A 47 -9.57 -56.86 -6.78
C THR A 47 -10.72 -56.45 -5.86
N ALA A 48 -11.51 -57.44 -5.44
CA ALA A 48 -12.48 -57.26 -4.36
C ALA A 48 -11.77 -56.70 -3.11
N PRO A 49 -12.44 -55.92 -2.25
CA PRO A 49 -11.84 -55.44 -1.00
C PRO A 49 -11.28 -56.65 -0.25
N ALA A 50 -10.03 -56.57 0.19
CA ALA A 50 -9.48 -57.60 1.05
C ALA A 50 -10.39 -57.72 2.28
N GLU A 51 -11.01 -58.88 2.45
CA GLU A 51 -11.82 -59.20 3.61
C GLU A 51 -10.90 -59.11 4.84
N SER A 52 -11.22 -58.19 5.75
CA SER A 52 -10.46 -57.93 6.97
C SER A 52 -10.25 -59.23 7.74
N THR A 53 -9.00 -59.59 7.99
CA THR A 53 -8.62 -60.77 8.80
C THR A 53 -8.64 -60.47 10.31
N GLU A 54 -9.14 -59.30 10.71
CA GLU A 54 -9.25 -58.91 12.12
C GLU A 54 -10.47 -59.56 12.79
N PRO A 55 -10.40 -59.95 14.07
CA PRO A 55 -11.52 -60.55 14.78
C PRO A 55 -12.71 -59.58 14.85
N VAL A 56 -13.93 -60.07 14.58
CA VAL A 56 -15.17 -59.28 14.73
C VAL A 56 -15.27 -58.78 16.17
N VAL A 57 -15.17 -57.47 16.35
CA VAL A 57 -15.32 -56.81 17.65
C VAL A 57 -16.78 -56.41 17.80
N ASN A 58 -17.39 -56.67 18.97
CA ASN A 58 -18.75 -56.20 19.26
C ASN A 58 -18.64 -54.81 19.90
N GLY A 59 -19.16 -53.78 19.22
CA GLY A 59 -18.99 -52.37 19.58
C GLY A 59 -18.47 -51.53 18.42
N ALA A 60 -18.32 -50.22 18.65
CA ALA A 60 -17.71 -49.31 17.69
C ALA A 60 -16.18 -49.50 17.66
N ASP A 61 -15.59 -49.52 16.47
CA ASP A 61 -14.17 -49.81 16.27
C ASP A 61 -13.63 -48.88 15.17
N LEU A 62 -12.93 -47.81 15.58
CA LEU A 62 -12.43 -46.79 14.67
C LEU A 62 -11.06 -47.15 14.11
N ALA A 63 -10.91 -47.04 12.79
CA ALA A 63 -9.64 -47.21 12.08
C ALA A 63 -9.27 -45.94 11.33
N VAL A 64 -8.00 -45.56 11.38
CA VAL A 64 -7.46 -44.40 10.66
C VAL A 64 -6.66 -44.87 9.45
N GLU A 65 -6.79 -44.16 8.33
CA GLU A 65 -5.91 -44.24 7.18
C GLU A 65 -5.43 -42.83 6.80
N VAL A 66 -4.16 -42.69 6.42
CA VAL A 66 -3.56 -41.39 6.08
C VAL A 66 -2.81 -41.51 4.76
N SER A 67 -3.00 -40.53 3.88
CA SER A 67 -2.25 -40.38 2.64
C SER A 67 -1.58 -39.01 2.61
N VAL A 68 -0.25 -39.01 2.50
CA VAL A 68 0.57 -37.80 2.40
C VAL A 68 0.96 -37.58 0.94
N PRO A 69 0.79 -36.37 0.39
CA PRO A 69 1.18 -36.05 -0.99
C PRO A 69 2.71 -36.06 -1.17
N GLU A 70 3.17 -36.18 -2.42
CA GLU A 70 4.58 -36.00 -2.75
C GLU A 70 5.03 -34.56 -2.49
N GLY A 71 6.26 -34.37 -2.01
CA GLY A 71 6.85 -33.06 -1.72
C GLY A 71 7.89 -32.61 -2.76
N PRO A 72 8.79 -31.67 -2.41
CA PRO A 72 9.06 -31.17 -1.05
C PRO A 72 8.12 -30.05 -0.60
N TYR A 73 7.84 -29.97 0.71
CA TYR A 73 7.15 -28.85 1.39
C TYR A 73 8.11 -28.06 2.29
N LEU A 74 7.77 -26.81 2.60
CA LEU A 74 8.55 -25.93 3.48
C LEU A 74 7.82 -25.59 4.78
N ILE A 75 8.57 -25.10 5.78
CA ILE A 75 7.97 -24.49 6.97
C ILE A 75 7.12 -23.29 6.55
N GLY A 76 5.88 -23.23 7.04
CA GLY A 76 4.88 -22.23 6.71
C GLY A 76 4.08 -22.52 5.43
N GLU A 77 4.38 -23.59 4.71
CA GLU A 77 3.62 -24.01 3.53
C GLU A 77 2.54 -25.03 3.89
N GLU A 78 1.36 -24.88 3.29
CA GLU A 78 0.26 -25.82 3.47
C GLU A 78 0.48 -27.12 2.67
N MET A 79 0.43 -28.25 3.35
CA MET A 79 0.50 -29.59 2.79
C MET A 79 -0.87 -30.27 2.83
N PRO A 80 -1.50 -30.60 1.68
CA PRO A 80 -2.83 -31.20 1.63
C PRO A 80 -2.76 -32.70 1.98
N VAL A 81 -2.99 -33.05 3.23
CA VAL A 81 -3.01 -34.44 3.72
C VAL A 81 -4.44 -34.98 3.69
N THR A 82 -4.60 -36.22 3.22
CA THR A 82 -5.90 -36.91 3.28
C THR A 82 -5.94 -37.82 4.50
N VAL A 83 -6.95 -37.65 5.36
CA VAL A 83 -7.21 -38.49 6.53
C VAL A 83 -8.57 -39.16 6.35
N THR A 84 -8.61 -40.49 6.45
CA THR A 84 -9.86 -41.26 6.44
C THR A 84 -10.04 -41.95 7.78
N VAL A 85 -11.24 -41.81 8.36
CA VAL A 85 -11.63 -42.52 9.58
C VAL A 85 -12.81 -43.41 9.25
N GLY A 86 -12.65 -44.71 9.46
CA GLY A 86 -13.71 -45.71 9.29
C GLY A 86 -14.16 -46.28 10.63
N ASN A 87 -15.44 -46.60 10.77
CA ASN A 87 -15.93 -47.43 11.87
C ASN A 87 -16.13 -48.86 11.36
N ILE A 88 -15.16 -49.73 11.62
CA ILE A 88 -15.17 -51.13 11.18
C ILE A 88 -15.89 -52.08 12.16
N GLY A 89 -16.45 -51.52 13.23
CA GLY A 89 -17.27 -52.21 14.21
C GLY A 89 -18.72 -52.41 13.78
N ASP A 90 -19.54 -52.96 14.67
CA ASP A 90 -20.96 -53.26 14.44
C ASP A 90 -21.93 -52.33 15.18
N ALA A 91 -21.42 -51.29 15.85
CA ALA A 91 -22.19 -50.25 16.53
C ALA A 91 -21.74 -48.83 16.14
N ASP A 92 -22.65 -47.86 16.23
CA ASP A 92 -22.37 -46.46 15.93
C ASP A 92 -21.38 -45.85 16.94
N ALA A 93 -20.45 -45.02 16.46
CA ALA A 93 -19.52 -44.26 17.28
C ALA A 93 -20.00 -42.81 17.43
N HIS A 94 -20.19 -42.32 18.65
CA HIS A 94 -20.57 -40.93 18.93
C HIS A 94 -19.37 -40.14 19.43
N GLU A 95 -19.46 -38.80 19.39
CA GLU A 95 -18.41 -37.88 19.87
C GLU A 95 -17.02 -38.23 19.28
N VAL A 96 -17.00 -38.63 18.01
CA VAL A 96 -15.77 -39.00 17.29
C VAL A 96 -14.96 -37.72 17.05
N VAL A 97 -13.76 -37.70 17.62
CA VAL A 97 -12.79 -36.62 17.45
C VAL A 97 -11.60 -37.15 16.68
N VAL A 98 -11.09 -36.36 15.75
CA VAL A 98 -9.85 -36.62 15.00
C VAL A 98 -8.83 -35.55 15.35
N SER A 99 -7.61 -35.99 15.58
CA SER A 99 -6.49 -35.13 15.94
C SER A 99 -5.28 -35.44 15.06
N LEU A 100 -4.59 -34.40 14.62
CA LEU A 100 -3.33 -34.52 13.88
C LEU A 100 -2.28 -33.61 14.53
N TYR A 101 -1.15 -34.20 14.91
CA TYR A 101 -0.04 -33.48 15.52
C TYR A 101 1.29 -33.84 14.86
N GLY A 102 2.25 -32.93 14.95
CA GLY A 102 3.63 -33.23 14.61
C GLY A 102 4.29 -34.01 15.74
N GLU A 103 5.30 -34.82 15.41
CA GLU A 103 6.01 -35.64 16.38
C GLU A 103 7.40 -35.11 16.73
N GLY A 104 7.86 -35.41 17.95
CA GLY A 104 9.16 -34.97 18.44
C GLY A 104 9.30 -33.45 18.46
N GLU A 105 10.34 -32.94 17.79
CA GLU A 105 10.62 -31.50 17.65
C GLU A 105 10.10 -30.93 16.32
N PHE A 106 9.19 -31.65 15.65
CA PHE A 106 8.46 -31.22 14.47
C PHE A 106 7.01 -30.89 14.87
N SER A 107 6.55 -29.67 14.62
CA SER A 107 5.20 -29.23 14.98
C SER A 107 4.44 -28.72 13.76
N VAL A 108 3.17 -29.11 13.67
CA VAL A 108 2.24 -28.70 12.62
C VAL A 108 0.95 -28.15 13.22
N SER A 109 0.14 -27.49 12.40
CA SER A 109 -1.26 -27.20 12.73
C SER A 109 -2.19 -27.61 11.60
N VAL A 110 -3.45 -27.84 11.96
CA VAL A 110 -4.59 -27.96 11.04
C VAL A 110 -5.70 -27.05 11.59
N PRO A 111 -6.33 -26.18 10.78
CA PRO A 111 -7.48 -25.40 11.22
C PRO A 111 -8.66 -26.32 11.61
N ASP A 112 -9.29 -26.05 12.76
CA ASP A 112 -10.32 -26.91 13.34
C ASP A 112 -11.54 -27.10 12.43
N GLU A 113 -11.86 -26.09 11.62
CA GLU A 113 -13.01 -26.12 10.69
C GLU A 113 -12.87 -27.21 9.63
N GLN A 114 -11.65 -27.63 9.30
CA GLN A 114 -11.39 -28.63 8.25
C GLN A 114 -11.77 -30.05 8.69
N TRP A 115 -11.99 -30.27 10.00
CA TRP A 115 -12.50 -31.53 10.53
C TRP A 115 -14.01 -31.68 10.43
N ASN A 116 -14.74 -30.69 9.87
CA ASN A 116 -16.18 -30.78 9.60
C ASN A 116 -17.03 -31.27 10.80
N GLY A 117 -16.68 -30.83 12.02
CA GLY A 117 -17.36 -31.21 13.26
C GLY A 117 -16.80 -32.46 13.97
N PHE A 118 -15.83 -33.15 13.39
CA PHE A 118 -15.08 -34.25 14.03
C PHE A 118 -13.88 -33.72 14.84
N THR A 119 -14.09 -32.63 15.59
CA THR A 119 -13.07 -32.03 16.47
C THR A 119 -13.65 -31.78 17.85
N TRP A 120 -12.79 -31.66 18.86
CA TRP A 120 -13.18 -31.37 20.24
C TRP A 120 -13.78 -29.95 20.34
N PRO A 121 -14.80 -29.68 21.19
CA PRO A 121 -15.38 -30.56 22.21
C PRO A 121 -16.53 -31.44 21.78
N ASP A 122 -17.16 -31.19 20.64
CA ASP A 122 -18.45 -31.79 20.31
C ASP A 122 -18.30 -33.18 19.67
N GLY A 123 -17.38 -33.34 18.71
CA GLY A 123 -17.19 -34.58 17.95
C GLY A 123 -18.35 -34.95 17.02
N GLY A 124 -18.05 -35.77 16.01
CA GLY A 124 -19.03 -36.25 15.03
C GLY A 124 -19.67 -37.58 15.44
N THR A 125 -20.68 -38.02 14.69
CA THR A 125 -21.20 -39.40 14.77
C THR A 125 -20.81 -40.16 13.51
N LEU A 126 -20.21 -41.33 13.66
CA LEU A 126 -19.82 -42.22 12.57
C LEU A 126 -20.56 -43.57 12.69
N PRO A 127 -21.55 -43.85 11.82
CA PRO A 127 -22.31 -45.09 11.89
C PRO A 127 -21.46 -46.34 11.67
N ALA A 128 -21.94 -47.49 12.15
CA ALA A 128 -21.29 -48.77 11.93
C ALA A 128 -21.07 -49.07 10.44
N GLY A 129 -19.84 -49.43 10.06
CA GLY A 129 -19.44 -49.75 8.68
C GLY A 129 -19.23 -48.54 7.75
N GLU A 130 -19.45 -47.31 8.22
CA GLU A 130 -19.27 -46.08 7.44
C GLU A 130 -17.85 -45.52 7.60
N SER A 131 -17.46 -44.62 6.69
CA SER A 131 -16.21 -43.87 6.76
C SER A 131 -16.39 -42.41 6.40
N VAL A 132 -15.52 -41.56 6.94
CA VAL A 132 -15.44 -40.13 6.62
C VAL A 132 -14.02 -39.79 6.20
N THR A 133 -13.88 -38.96 5.17
CA THR A 133 -12.58 -38.51 4.64
C THR A 133 -12.46 -37.00 4.74
N PHE A 134 -11.31 -36.54 5.22
CA PHE A 134 -10.93 -35.14 5.35
C PHE A 134 -9.74 -34.84 4.45
N GLU A 135 -9.83 -33.76 3.68
CA GLU A 135 -8.68 -33.14 3.01
C GLU A 135 -8.27 -31.93 3.85
N VAL A 136 -7.16 -32.07 4.59
CA VAL A 136 -6.70 -31.07 5.55
C VAL A 136 -5.39 -30.41 5.09
N ALA A 137 -5.32 -29.10 5.20
CA ALA A 137 -4.11 -28.30 4.98
C ALA A 137 -3.25 -28.31 6.25
N VAL A 138 -2.30 -29.24 6.31
CA VAL A 138 -1.33 -29.35 7.40
C VAL A 138 -0.24 -28.30 7.18
N THR A 139 -0.08 -27.37 8.11
CA THR A 139 0.98 -26.34 8.04
C THR A 139 2.10 -26.65 9.04
N PRO A 140 3.33 -26.94 8.60
CA PRO A 140 4.49 -27.07 9.48
C PRO A 140 4.96 -25.70 10.00
N HIS A 141 5.18 -25.57 11.32
CA HIS A 141 5.57 -24.28 11.93
C HIS A 141 6.97 -24.28 12.53
N ARG A 142 7.45 -25.45 12.96
CA ARG A 142 8.74 -25.58 13.63
C ARG A 142 9.30 -26.97 13.39
N TRP A 143 10.61 -27.01 13.15
CA TRP A 143 11.38 -28.24 13.07
C TRP A 143 12.80 -27.99 13.56
N GLU A 144 13.15 -28.53 14.73
CA GLU A 144 14.48 -28.29 15.32
C GLU A 144 15.46 -29.43 15.04
N SER A 145 14.97 -30.68 15.11
CA SER A 145 15.77 -31.88 14.91
C SER A 145 14.88 -33.11 14.68
N GLY A 146 15.49 -34.25 14.35
CA GLY A 146 14.78 -35.50 14.11
C GLY A 146 14.10 -35.58 12.75
N ASP A 147 13.32 -36.64 12.54
CA ASP A 147 12.55 -36.83 11.32
C ASP A 147 11.28 -35.98 11.34
N ALA A 148 10.88 -35.43 10.20
CA ALA A 148 9.58 -34.78 10.06
C ALA A 148 8.50 -35.85 9.93
N ALA A 149 7.77 -36.07 11.02
CA ALA A 149 6.69 -37.05 11.09
C ALA A 149 5.44 -36.46 11.75
N ILE A 150 4.28 -36.94 11.31
CA ILE A 150 2.99 -36.63 11.91
C ILE A 150 2.38 -37.87 12.53
N ARG A 151 1.49 -37.62 13.49
CA ARG A 151 0.62 -38.61 14.10
C ARG A 151 -0.82 -38.20 13.89
N VAL A 152 -1.64 -39.16 13.49
CA VAL A 152 -3.08 -39.00 13.43
C VAL A 152 -3.72 -39.97 14.41
N SER A 153 -4.62 -39.46 15.24
CA SER A 153 -5.42 -40.28 16.14
C SER A 153 -6.89 -39.93 16.05
N THR A 154 -7.74 -40.91 16.35
CA THR A 154 -9.17 -40.71 16.51
C THR A 154 -9.67 -41.36 17.80
N GLN A 155 -10.69 -40.77 18.41
CA GLN A 155 -11.23 -41.25 19.68
C GLN A 155 -12.74 -41.09 19.73
N SER A 156 -13.38 -42.02 20.42
CA SER A 156 -14.81 -41.98 20.77
C SER A 156 -14.99 -42.64 22.14
N PRO A 157 -15.93 -42.19 22.98
CA PRO A 157 -16.34 -42.90 24.18
C PRO A 157 -16.91 -44.31 23.91
N ASP A 158 -17.37 -44.59 22.68
CA ASP A 158 -17.93 -45.88 22.29
C ASP A 158 -16.88 -46.89 21.78
N GLU A 159 -15.62 -46.47 21.68
CA GLU A 159 -14.50 -47.26 21.16
C GLU A 159 -14.19 -48.49 22.04
N VAL A 160 -14.19 -49.67 21.42
CA VAL A 160 -13.88 -50.94 22.11
C VAL A 160 -12.47 -51.46 21.84
N ARG A 161 -11.80 -51.00 20.78
CA ARG A 161 -10.46 -51.44 20.39
C ARG A 161 -9.57 -50.27 19.95
N TRP A 162 -8.68 -49.87 20.84
CA TRP A 162 -7.80 -48.71 20.64
C TRP A 162 -6.57 -48.94 19.76
N SER A 163 -6.35 -50.15 19.24
CA SER A 163 -5.08 -50.54 18.59
C SER A 163 -4.83 -49.94 17.21
N ASN A 164 -5.87 -49.42 16.58
CA ASN A 164 -5.97 -48.98 15.18
C ASN A 164 -6.52 -47.55 15.07
N ASN A 165 -6.76 -46.93 16.21
CA ASN A 165 -7.21 -45.55 16.35
C ASN A 165 -6.10 -44.54 16.11
N GLU A 166 -4.84 -44.98 16.05
CA GLU A 166 -3.67 -44.11 15.94
C GLU A 166 -2.66 -44.68 14.94
N ILE A 167 -2.17 -43.80 14.07
CA ILE A 167 -1.00 -44.03 13.22
C ILE A 167 -0.01 -42.91 13.50
N GLY A 168 1.18 -43.26 14.00
CA GLY A 168 2.31 -42.36 14.22
C GLY A 168 3.46 -42.63 13.23
N ASP A 169 4.57 -41.90 13.39
CA ASP A 169 5.77 -41.99 12.56
C ASP A 169 5.50 -41.83 11.04
N ILE A 170 4.42 -41.13 10.68
CA ILE A 170 4.05 -40.88 9.28
C ILE A 170 5.00 -39.83 8.73
N ALA A 171 6.02 -40.26 7.99
CA ALA A 171 6.97 -39.36 7.37
C ALA A 171 6.29 -38.38 6.42
N VAL A 172 6.63 -37.10 6.55
CA VAL A 172 6.15 -36.03 5.67
C VAL A 172 7.32 -35.40 4.90
N PRO A 173 7.17 -35.10 3.60
CA PRO A 173 8.28 -34.68 2.76
C PRO A 173 8.57 -33.18 2.92
N VAL A 174 8.92 -32.74 4.14
CA VAL A 174 9.30 -31.37 4.44
C VAL A 174 10.82 -31.21 4.31
N VAL A 175 11.30 -30.09 3.78
CA VAL A 175 12.73 -29.77 3.74
C VAL A 175 13.19 -29.26 5.12
N PRO A 176 14.29 -29.78 5.69
CA PRO A 176 14.83 -29.28 6.95
C PRO A 176 15.15 -27.78 6.86
N PRO A 177 14.68 -26.93 7.79
CA PRO A 177 14.97 -25.48 7.76
C PRO A 177 16.45 -25.14 8.01
N THR A 178 17.24 -26.12 8.46
CA THR A 178 18.70 -26.02 8.62
C THR A 178 19.47 -26.28 7.33
N GLN A 179 18.82 -26.85 6.31
CA GLN A 179 19.43 -27.04 5.00
C GLN A 179 19.56 -25.68 4.31
N THR A 180 20.71 -25.40 3.70
CA THR A 180 20.98 -24.15 2.99
C THR A 180 21.13 -24.36 1.48
N HIS A 181 20.74 -23.36 0.72
CA HIS A 181 20.82 -23.31 -0.74
C HIS A 181 21.21 -21.90 -1.22
N PRO A 182 21.89 -21.77 -2.38
CA PRO A 182 22.21 -20.47 -2.93
C PRO A 182 20.98 -19.82 -3.56
N VAL A 183 20.71 -18.55 -3.26
CA VAL A 183 19.65 -17.76 -3.93
C VAL A 183 20.28 -16.73 -4.84
N ALA A 184 19.77 -16.64 -6.06
CA ALA A 184 20.56 -16.12 -7.14
C ALA A 184 19.67 -15.60 -8.29
N GLY A 185 20.02 -14.44 -8.86
CA GLY A 185 19.32 -13.89 -10.02
C GLY A 185 19.87 -12.55 -10.52
N THR A 186 19.17 -11.94 -11.47
CA THR A 186 19.52 -10.67 -12.10
C THR A 186 18.41 -9.65 -11.89
N VAL A 187 18.76 -8.47 -11.37
CA VAL A 187 17.89 -7.29 -11.40
C VAL A 187 18.19 -6.51 -12.68
N TYR A 188 17.15 -6.22 -13.47
CA TYR A 188 17.32 -5.53 -14.74
C TYR A 188 16.23 -4.50 -14.98
N GLY A 189 16.60 -3.41 -15.65
CA GLY A 189 15.70 -2.36 -16.08
C GLY A 189 15.30 -2.62 -17.53
N ASP A 190 14.05 -3.03 -17.73
CA ASP A 190 13.47 -3.26 -19.06
C ASP A 190 13.17 -1.91 -19.73
N GLY A 191 14.19 -1.36 -20.40
CA GLY A 191 14.12 -0.05 -21.01
C GLY A 191 13.38 -0.05 -22.35
N ASN A 192 13.30 -1.19 -23.01
CA ASN A 192 12.64 -1.34 -24.30
C ASN A 192 11.19 -1.88 -24.20
N GLY A 193 10.77 -2.30 -23.01
CA GLY A 193 9.42 -2.75 -22.70
C GLY A 193 9.07 -4.16 -23.19
N ASN A 194 10.05 -5.00 -23.55
CA ASN A 194 9.80 -6.32 -24.12
C ASN A 194 9.59 -7.44 -23.08
N GLY A 195 9.81 -7.15 -21.80
CA GLY A 195 9.65 -8.10 -20.69
C GLY A 195 10.76 -9.14 -20.55
N ALA A 196 11.87 -8.99 -21.27
CA ALA A 196 13.01 -9.90 -21.25
C ALA A 196 14.28 -9.15 -20.83
N LEU A 197 15.24 -9.89 -20.24
CA LEU A 197 16.56 -9.36 -19.95
C LEU A 197 17.37 -9.26 -21.25
N ASP A 198 17.68 -8.05 -21.68
CA ASP A 198 18.59 -7.80 -22.80
C ASP A 198 20.01 -7.42 -22.36
N GLY A 199 20.94 -7.49 -23.33
CA GLY A 199 22.33 -7.11 -23.11
C GLY A 199 22.45 -5.63 -22.72
N GLY A 200 22.95 -5.39 -21.50
CA GLY A 200 23.17 -4.03 -20.97
C GLY A 200 22.06 -3.50 -20.06
N GLU A 201 20.97 -4.26 -19.85
CA GLU A 201 19.86 -3.85 -18.98
C GLU A 201 20.06 -4.21 -17.49
N GLY A 202 21.11 -4.95 -17.17
CA GLY A 202 21.46 -5.29 -15.79
C GLY A 202 21.71 -4.06 -14.93
N LEU A 203 21.00 -3.94 -13.81
CA LEU A 203 21.11 -2.78 -12.92
C LEU A 203 22.21 -3.00 -11.88
N ALA A 204 23.32 -2.28 -12.03
CA ALA A 204 24.49 -2.40 -11.18
C ALA A 204 24.39 -1.66 -9.83
N GLY A 205 24.96 -2.23 -8.77
CA GLY A 205 25.08 -1.59 -7.46
C GLY A 205 23.78 -1.45 -6.65
N VAL A 206 22.68 -1.98 -7.17
CA VAL A 206 21.37 -1.99 -6.52
C VAL A 206 21.40 -2.97 -5.34
N THR A 207 20.72 -2.62 -4.25
CA THR A 207 20.67 -3.48 -3.05
C THR A 207 19.49 -4.43 -3.15
N VAL A 208 19.75 -5.72 -2.94
CA VAL A 208 18.73 -6.78 -2.90
C VAL A 208 18.65 -7.30 -1.47
N PHE A 209 17.45 -7.31 -0.92
CA PHE A 209 17.12 -7.86 0.39
C PHE A 209 16.35 -9.15 0.20
N LEU A 210 16.59 -10.13 1.07
CA LEU A 210 15.85 -11.39 1.11
C LEU A 210 15.40 -11.63 2.54
N ARG A 211 14.08 -11.61 2.77
CA ARG A 211 13.47 -11.67 4.10
C ARG A 211 12.62 -12.92 4.24
N LEU A 212 12.82 -13.68 5.32
CA LEU A 212 12.04 -14.89 5.60
C LEU A 212 10.60 -14.51 5.98
N SER A 213 9.61 -15.10 5.30
CA SER A 213 8.19 -14.75 5.45
C SER A 213 7.63 -15.08 6.85
N THR A 214 8.19 -16.09 7.52
CA THR A 214 7.85 -16.44 8.91
C THR A 214 8.49 -15.52 9.96
N GLY A 215 9.31 -14.55 9.54
CA GLY A 215 10.00 -13.58 10.40
C GLY A 215 11.39 -14.04 10.86
N GLY A 216 12.16 -13.12 11.46
CA GLY A 216 13.42 -13.45 12.14
C GLY A 216 14.69 -13.59 11.29
N GLY A 217 14.62 -13.51 9.96
CA GLY A 217 15.79 -13.55 9.07
C GLY A 217 15.71 -12.55 7.92
N GLU A 218 16.74 -11.70 7.78
CA GLU A 218 16.95 -10.83 6.62
C GLU A 218 18.44 -10.87 6.24
N VAL A 219 18.71 -11.05 4.95
CA VAL A 219 20.05 -10.89 4.38
C VAL A 219 19.99 -9.92 3.22
N LYS A 220 21.11 -9.26 2.91
CA LYS A 220 21.19 -8.36 1.75
C LYS A 220 22.51 -8.48 1.01
N THR A 221 22.46 -8.24 -0.29
CA THR A 221 23.63 -8.16 -1.17
C THR A 221 23.48 -7.00 -2.15
N ARG A 222 24.51 -6.75 -2.97
CA ARG A 222 24.45 -5.78 -4.07
C ARG A 222 24.63 -6.47 -5.41
N THR A 223 23.96 -5.94 -6.42
CA THR A 223 24.11 -6.42 -7.78
C THR A 223 25.47 -6.04 -8.37
N SER A 224 26.00 -6.97 -9.16
CA SER A 224 27.18 -6.85 -10.01
C SER A 224 26.94 -5.88 -11.17
N SER A 225 27.98 -5.57 -11.97
CA SER A 225 27.89 -4.67 -13.14
C SER A 225 26.89 -5.10 -14.20
N ASP A 226 26.52 -6.39 -14.22
CA ASP A 226 25.53 -7.00 -15.10
C ASP A 226 24.18 -7.23 -14.41
N GLY A 227 23.96 -6.66 -13.22
CA GLY A 227 22.72 -6.82 -12.46
C GLY A 227 22.64 -8.10 -11.62
N ARG A 228 23.66 -8.95 -11.64
CA ARG A 228 23.67 -10.25 -10.95
C ARG A 228 23.83 -10.12 -9.43
N PHE A 229 22.97 -10.74 -8.63
CA PHE A 229 23.09 -10.81 -7.16
C PHE A 229 23.15 -12.27 -6.69
N VAL A 230 23.96 -12.61 -5.68
CA VAL A 230 24.05 -13.97 -5.12
C VAL A 230 23.96 -13.91 -3.59
N PHE A 231 23.26 -14.86 -3.00
CA PHE A 231 23.31 -15.26 -1.60
C PHE A 231 23.76 -16.72 -1.55
N ASP A 232 24.86 -17.05 -0.88
CA ASP A 232 25.44 -18.40 -0.96
C ASP A 232 24.73 -19.43 -0.06
N ASP A 233 24.38 -19.04 1.18
CA ASP A 233 23.89 -19.94 2.22
C ASP A 233 22.54 -19.46 2.79
N VAL A 234 21.46 -19.62 2.03
CA VAL A 234 20.10 -19.28 2.47
C VAL A 234 19.40 -20.54 2.95
N SER A 235 18.93 -20.55 4.19
CA SER A 235 18.12 -21.63 4.75
C SER A 235 16.89 -21.94 3.89
N ALA A 236 16.46 -23.21 3.87
CA ALA A 236 15.23 -23.61 3.21
C ALA A 236 14.03 -22.89 3.84
N GLY A 237 13.16 -22.32 3.00
CA GLY A 237 12.03 -21.51 3.47
C GLY A 237 11.40 -20.66 2.38
N LEU A 238 10.31 -19.99 2.77
CA LEU A 238 9.60 -19.02 1.94
C LEU A 238 10.11 -17.61 2.25
N TYR A 239 10.52 -16.88 1.22
CA TYR A 239 11.13 -15.57 1.34
C TYR A 239 10.43 -14.53 0.48
N GLU A 240 10.59 -13.27 0.86
CA GLU A 240 10.28 -12.09 0.06
C GLU A 240 11.58 -11.40 -0.35
N LEU A 241 11.78 -11.24 -1.65
CA LEU A 241 12.89 -10.47 -2.22
C LEU A 241 12.46 -9.03 -2.47
N GLN A 242 13.22 -8.07 -1.97
CA GLN A 242 13.00 -6.64 -2.18
C GLN A 242 14.23 -6.00 -2.82
N VAL A 243 14.01 -5.01 -3.68
CA VAL A 243 15.07 -4.27 -4.37
C VAL A 243 15.00 -2.80 -3.97
N SER A 244 16.14 -2.17 -3.67
CA SER A 244 16.21 -0.74 -3.39
C SER A 244 17.54 -0.12 -3.84
N GLY A 245 17.60 1.21 -3.85
CA GLY A 245 18.78 1.95 -4.35
C GLY A 245 18.80 2.09 -5.87
N THR A 246 17.63 2.17 -6.49
CA THR A 246 17.44 2.44 -7.93
C THR A 246 16.23 3.36 -8.13
N ASP A 247 16.26 4.15 -9.20
CA ASP A 247 15.16 4.97 -9.72
C ASP A 247 14.16 4.16 -10.56
N TRP A 248 14.49 2.91 -10.89
CA TRP A 248 13.58 2.01 -11.59
C TRP A 248 12.55 1.39 -10.63
N ILE A 249 11.30 1.35 -11.07
CA ILE A 249 10.18 0.83 -10.29
C ILE A 249 9.89 -0.63 -10.63
N GLY A 250 9.14 -1.32 -9.77
CA GLY A 250 8.67 -2.68 -10.00
C GLY A 250 8.01 -3.23 -8.74
N PRO A 251 7.71 -4.53 -8.67
CA PRO A 251 7.02 -5.10 -7.53
C PRO A 251 7.76 -4.82 -6.22
N TYR A 252 7.00 -4.48 -5.18
CA TYR A 252 7.52 -4.19 -3.85
C TYR A 252 8.28 -5.38 -3.26
N THR A 253 7.70 -6.58 -3.39
CA THR A 253 8.32 -7.87 -3.05
C THR A 253 8.13 -8.88 -4.17
N VAL A 254 9.08 -9.80 -4.29
CA VAL A 254 9.00 -10.98 -5.16
C VAL A 254 9.09 -12.22 -4.28
N PRO A 255 8.08 -13.11 -4.26
CA PRO A 255 8.15 -14.34 -3.48
C PRO A 255 9.25 -15.26 -4.03
N VAL A 256 10.04 -15.84 -3.14
CA VAL A 256 11.12 -16.78 -3.47
C VAL A 256 10.95 -18.03 -2.62
N ARG A 257 10.86 -19.18 -3.28
CA ARG A 257 10.80 -20.50 -2.65
C ARG A 257 12.20 -21.11 -2.64
N VAL A 258 12.76 -21.35 -1.45
CA VAL A 258 14.08 -21.97 -1.27
C VAL A 258 13.88 -23.40 -0.78
N ASP A 259 13.79 -24.36 -1.69
CA ASP A 259 13.49 -25.77 -1.42
C ASP A 259 14.53 -26.75 -1.98
N GLY A 260 15.61 -26.24 -2.56
CA GLY A 260 16.66 -27.03 -3.18
C GLY A 260 16.38 -27.51 -4.60
N SER A 261 15.26 -27.12 -5.22
CA SER A 261 14.96 -27.41 -6.64
C SER A 261 15.97 -26.79 -7.62
N GLY A 262 16.52 -25.63 -7.25
CA GLY A 262 17.38 -24.80 -8.10
C GLY A 262 16.65 -23.62 -8.75
N ASP A 263 15.32 -23.58 -8.72
CA ASP A 263 14.52 -22.52 -9.35
C ASP A 263 14.79 -21.12 -8.78
N HIS A 264 15.33 -21.07 -7.56
CA HIS A 264 15.74 -19.87 -6.85
C HIS A 264 17.13 -19.34 -7.25
N THR A 265 17.76 -19.90 -8.31
CA THR A 265 19.13 -19.54 -8.74
C THR A 265 19.24 -18.72 -10.03
N ASP A 266 18.16 -18.63 -10.80
CA ASP A 266 18.09 -17.87 -12.06
C ASP A 266 16.91 -16.87 -12.05
N LEU A 267 16.68 -16.21 -10.90
CA LEU A 267 15.59 -15.25 -10.75
C LEU A 267 15.77 -14.04 -11.67
N LEU A 268 14.72 -13.66 -12.40
CA LEU A 268 14.70 -12.43 -13.21
C LEU A 268 13.80 -11.39 -12.54
N VAL A 269 14.42 -10.35 -11.96
CA VAL A 269 13.71 -9.30 -11.23
C VAL A 269 13.62 -8.06 -12.11
N ARG A 270 12.54 -8.00 -12.90
CA ARG A 270 12.25 -6.91 -13.84
C ARG A 270 11.92 -5.61 -13.09
N ARG A 271 12.46 -4.50 -13.61
CA ARG A 271 12.12 -3.13 -13.22
C ARG A 271 11.81 -2.31 -14.47
N THR A 272 11.00 -1.28 -14.37
CA THR A 272 10.61 -0.37 -15.46
C THR A 272 10.87 1.08 -15.07
N ARG A 273 10.97 1.98 -16.05
CA ARG A 273 11.04 3.42 -15.76
C ARG A 273 9.68 3.89 -15.25
N PRO A 274 9.64 4.77 -14.23
CA PRO A 274 8.38 5.35 -13.78
C PRO A 274 7.78 6.23 -14.86
N VAL A 275 6.44 6.29 -14.92
CA VAL A 275 5.74 7.13 -15.90
C VAL A 275 6.00 8.62 -15.65
N SER A 276 6.34 8.98 -14.41
CA SER A 276 6.75 10.34 -14.03
C SER A 276 8.05 10.82 -14.70
N ASP A 277 8.85 9.92 -15.29
CA ASP A 277 10.01 10.33 -16.10
C ASP A 277 9.57 11.12 -17.35
N VAL A 278 8.35 10.89 -17.86
CA VAL A 278 7.89 11.40 -19.15
C VAL A 278 6.55 12.13 -19.09
N LEU A 279 5.63 11.75 -18.21
CA LEU A 279 4.31 12.36 -18.09
C LEU A 279 4.35 13.51 -17.07
N VAL A 280 3.88 14.68 -17.49
CA VAL A 280 3.74 15.88 -16.66
C VAL A 280 2.27 16.29 -16.65
N PRO A 281 1.52 15.96 -15.58
CA PRO A 281 0.13 16.37 -15.43
C PRO A 281 0.02 17.76 -14.78
N THR A 282 -1.04 18.49 -15.13
CA THR A 282 -1.58 19.60 -14.34
C THR A 282 -3.08 19.42 -14.16
N VAL A 283 -3.60 19.94 -13.05
CA VAL A 283 -5.02 20.06 -12.78
C VAL A 283 -5.26 21.50 -12.35
N GLU A 284 -6.31 22.13 -12.87
CA GLU A 284 -6.58 23.55 -12.63
C GLU A 284 -8.08 23.77 -12.51
N PHE A 285 -8.54 24.30 -11.37
CA PHE A 285 -9.89 24.83 -11.22
C PHE A 285 -10.10 26.01 -12.16
N ALA A 286 -11.28 26.10 -12.77
CA ALA A 286 -11.60 27.19 -13.68
C ALA A 286 -11.81 28.53 -12.95
N GLU A 287 -12.14 28.50 -11.66
CA GLU A 287 -12.38 29.68 -10.83
C GLU A 287 -11.59 29.57 -9.52
N ASP A 288 -11.11 30.70 -9.01
CA ASP A 288 -10.37 30.77 -7.74
C ASP A 288 -11.28 30.62 -6.51
N THR A 289 -12.61 30.70 -6.68
CA THR A 289 -13.57 30.70 -5.58
C THR A 289 -14.89 30.01 -5.95
N TYR A 290 -15.36 29.16 -5.05
CA TYR A 290 -16.62 28.43 -5.16
C TYR A 290 -17.45 28.50 -3.87
N ARG A 291 -18.68 27.99 -3.94
CA ARG A 291 -19.58 27.75 -2.81
C ARG A 291 -19.92 26.26 -2.72
N PRO A 292 -20.28 25.77 -1.53
CA PRO A 292 -20.89 24.45 -1.39
C PRO A 292 -22.05 24.21 -2.36
N GLY A 293 -22.01 23.08 -3.06
CA GLY A 293 -23.01 22.69 -4.05
C GLY A 293 -22.79 23.26 -5.45
N ASP A 294 -21.77 24.12 -5.66
CA ASP A 294 -21.38 24.54 -7.00
C ASP A 294 -20.83 23.34 -7.81
N THR A 295 -21.07 23.36 -9.11
CA THR A 295 -20.37 22.48 -10.05
C THR A 295 -19.08 23.16 -10.46
N ALA A 296 -17.94 22.66 -9.97
CA ALA A 296 -16.63 23.14 -10.35
C ALA A 296 -16.22 22.55 -11.71
N HIS A 297 -15.71 23.40 -12.59
CA HIS A 297 -15.06 23.00 -13.83
C HIS A 297 -13.56 22.90 -13.59
N VAL A 298 -12.94 21.81 -14.03
CA VAL A 298 -11.51 21.55 -13.86
C VAL A 298 -10.90 21.20 -15.20
N THR A 299 -9.77 21.83 -15.51
CA THR A 299 -8.94 21.49 -16.66
C THR A 299 -7.85 20.52 -16.23
N VAL A 300 -7.86 19.31 -16.78
CA VAL A 300 -6.76 18.35 -16.63
C VAL A 300 -5.90 18.41 -17.89
N THR A 301 -4.61 18.70 -17.73
CA THR A 301 -3.66 18.73 -18.85
C THR A 301 -2.60 17.65 -18.66
N LEU A 302 -2.41 16.81 -19.67
CA LEU A 302 -1.45 15.72 -19.66
C LEU A 302 -0.42 15.94 -20.76
N THR A 303 0.82 16.22 -20.37
CA THR A 303 1.93 16.40 -21.32
C THR A 303 2.85 15.18 -21.28
N ASN A 304 2.97 14.46 -22.40
CA ASN A 304 3.92 13.36 -22.54
C ASN A 304 5.18 13.86 -23.25
N ASN A 305 6.28 13.97 -22.50
CA ASN A 305 7.58 14.37 -23.02
C ASN A 305 8.40 13.19 -23.58
N GLY A 306 7.89 11.96 -23.48
CA GLY A 306 8.54 10.75 -23.97
C GLY A 306 8.35 10.52 -25.47
N ASP A 307 9.16 9.61 -26.01
CA ASP A 307 9.20 9.26 -27.44
C ASP A 307 8.10 8.24 -27.84
N VAL A 308 7.36 7.69 -26.88
CA VAL A 308 6.34 6.65 -27.08
C VAL A 308 4.97 7.14 -26.59
N PRO A 309 3.87 6.89 -27.33
CA PRO A 309 2.53 7.16 -26.84
C PRO A 309 2.23 6.41 -25.53
N LEU A 310 1.69 7.12 -24.56
CA LEU A 310 1.18 6.53 -23.32
C LEU A 310 -0.28 6.11 -23.53
N HIS A 311 -0.57 4.83 -23.38
CA HIS A 311 -1.92 4.28 -23.53
C HIS A 311 -2.50 3.92 -22.17
N GLY A 312 -3.82 4.09 -22.02
CA GLY A 312 -4.52 3.66 -20.83
C GLY A 312 -4.33 4.58 -19.62
N VAL A 313 -3.94 5.84 -19.83
CA VAL A 313 -3.74 6.79 -18.73
C VAL A 313 -5.08 7.08 -18.06
N THR A 314 -5.16 6.85 -16.76
CA THR A 314 -6.32 7.19 -15.91
C THR A 314 -5.89 8.11 -14.77
N ALA A 315 -6.86 8.67 -14.06
CA ALA A 315 -6.67 9.53 -12.90
C ALA A 315 -7.09 8.77 -11.63
N PHE A 316 -6.12 8.46 -10.78
CA PHE A 316 -6.37 8.03 -9.41
C PHE A 316 -6.43 9.28 -8.52
N CYS A 317 -7.63 9.82 -8.33
CA CYS A 317 -7.83 11.00 -7.51
C CYS A 317 -7.99 10.62 -6.03
N SER A 318 -7.49 11.47 -5.15
CA SER A 318 -7.34 11.23 -3.71
C SER A 318 -8.63 11.02 -2.94
N GLY A 319 -9.81 10.97 -3.60
CA GLY A 319 -11.17 10.99 -3.06
C GLY A 319 -11.51 9.91 -2.01
N ALA A 320 -10.78 9.92 -0.91
CA ALA A 320 -10.64 8.84 0.06
C ALA A 320 -10.21 9.35 1.45
N GLY A 321 -10.60 10.56 1.86
CA GLY A 321 -10.50 10.86 3.30
C GLY A 321 -11.13 12.15 3.83
N ASN A 322 -10.99 13.27 3.13
CA ASN A 322 -11.34 14.57 3.71
C ASN A 322 -12.59 15.17 3.05
N SER A 323 -13.35 15.94 3.82
CA SER A 323 -14.64 16.49 3.36
C SER A 323 -14.51 17.74 2.49
N ASP A 324 -13.28 18.18 2.19
CA ASP A 324 -12.95 19.24 1.23
C ASP A 324 -12.55 18.74 -0.16
N GLU A 325 -12.45 17.43 -0.37
CA GLU A 325 -12.07 16.87 -1.67
C GLU A 325 -13.23 16.98 -2.67
N LEU A 326 -12.94 17.34 -3.92
CA LEU A 326 -13.96 17.50 -4.96
C LEU A 326 -14.73 16.19 -5.21
N ASP A 327 -16.06 16.24 -5.14
CA ASP A 327 -16.92 15.08 -5.36
C ASP A 327 -17.12 14.80 -6.86
N GLY A 328 -17.40 13.55 -7.21
CA GLY A 328 -17.78 13.15 -8.57
C GLY A 328 -16.61 12.81 -9.51
N VAL A 329 -15.38 12.75 -9.01
CA VAL A 329 -14.18 12.38 -9.79
C VAL A 329 -14.21 10.96 -10.38
N ALA A 330 -15.06 10.08 -9.83
CA ALA A 330 -15.28 8.73 -10.33
C ALA A 330 -16.48 8.62 -11.31
N ASP A 331 -17.15 9.73 -11.65
CA ASP A 331 -18.30 9.73 -12.54
C ASP A 331 -17.86 9.78 -14.02
N ALA A 332 -18.09 8.68 -14.73
CA ALA A 332 -17.76 8.55 -16.14
C ALA A 332 -18.56 9.51 -17.05
N GLU A 333 -19.70 10.07 -16.61
CA GLU A 333 -20.41 11.10 -17.37
C GLU A 333 -19.59 12.40 -17.46
N HIS A 334 -18.80 12.70 -16.43
CA HIS A 334 -18.05 13.95 -16.30
C HIS A 334 -16.55 13.81 -16.54
N TRP A 335 -16.00 12.62 -16.27
CA TRP A 335 -14.57 12.33 -16.38
C TRP A 335 -14.23 11.40 -17.55
N GLY A 336 -15.22 10.77 -18.16
CA GLY A 336 -15.05 9.89 -19.32
C GLY A 336 -14.01 8.80 -19.06
N ASP A 337 -13.07 8.67 -19.99
CA ASP A 337 -12.03 7.63 -19.96
C ASP A 337 -10.86 7.95 -19.02
N LEU A 338 -10.89 9.09 -18.31
CA LEU A 338 -9.92 9.36 -17.24
C LEU A 338 -10.29 8.67 -15.93
N VAL A 339 -11.53 8.19 -15.77
CA VAL A 339 -11.95 7.51 -14.54
C VAL A 339 -11.05 6.32 -14.23
N TRP A 340 -10.63 6.20 -12.98
CA TRP A 340 -9.84 5.06 -12.49
C TRP A 340 -10.54 3.72 -12.77
N GLY A 341 -9.78 2.74 -13.27
CA GLY A 341 -10.32 1.42 -13.67
C GLY A 341 -11.11 1.42 -14.99
N SER A 342 -11.19 2.56 -15.70
CA SER A 342 -11.71 2.61 -17.07
C SER A 342 -10.65 2.15 -18.09
N LYS A 343 -10.95 2.24 -19.40
CA LYS A 343 -9.99 1.89 -20.46
C LYS A 343 -8.81 2.88 -20.56
N GLY A 344 -8.91 4.06 -19.94
CA GLY A 344 -7.90 5.10 -20.00
C GLY A 344 -7.86 5.87 -21.33
N VAL A 345 -7.21 7.03 -21.29
CA VAL A 345 -6.94 7.87 -22.47
C VAL A 345 -5.58 7.51 -23.09
N THR A 346 -5.34 7.99 -24.32
CA THR A 346 -4.01 7.94 -24.94
C THR A 346 -3.44 9.34 -24.99
N VAL A 347 -2.21 9.51 -24.50
CA VAL A 347 -1.42 10.73 -24.64
C VAL A 347 -0.28 10.45 -25.62
N PRO A 348 -0.37 10.92 -26.88
CA PRO A 348 0.68 10.70 -27.88
C PRO A 348 2.08 11.16 -27.41
N ALA A 349 3.13 10.66 -28.08
CA ALA A 349 4.50 11.10 -27.81
C ALA A 349 4.68 12.58 -28.13
N HIS A 350 5.41 13.31 -27.29
CA HIS A 350 5.68 14.75 -27.42
C HIS A 350 4.42 15.61 -27.64
N SER A 351 3.31 15.25 -27.01
CA SER A 351 2.05 15.99 -27.12
C SER A 351 1.47 16.33 -25.76
N THR A 352 0.61 17.34 -25.78
CA THR A 352 -0.21 17.76 -24.64
C THR A 352 -1.67 17.53 -24.98
N GLU A 353 -2.37 16.80 -24.13
CA GLU A 353 -3.81 16.56 -24.22
C GLU A 353 -4.51 17.27 -23.06
N THR A 354 -5.66 17.89 -23.34
CA THR A 354 -6.43 18.63 -22.34
C THR A 354 -7.85 18.08 -22.24
N TYR A 355 -8.31 17.85 -21.01
CA TYR A 355 -9.61 17.29 -20.70
C TYR A 355 -10.35 18.26 -19.79
N GLN A 356 -11.60 18.55 -20.15
CA GLN A 356 -12.51 19.37 -19.36
C GLN A 356 -13.39 18.43 -18.55
N VAL A 357 -13.24 18.47 -17.23
CA VAL A 357 -13.99 17.61 -16.30
C VAL A 357 -14.74 18.48 -15.30
N THR A 358 -15.69 17.87 -14.59
CA THR A 358 -16.47 18.56 -13.57
C THR A 358 -16.60 17.74 -12.30
N GLY A 359 -16.80 18.43 -11.19
CA GLY A 359 -17.11 17.83 -9.90
C GLY A 359 -18.00 18.74 -9.07
N LEU A 360 -18.57 18.20 -7.99
CA LEU A 360 -19.39 18.95 -7.06
C LEU A 360 -18.52 19.43 -5.89
N VAL A 361 -18.62 20.70 -5.54
CA VAL A 361 -17.96 21.23 -4.33
C VAL A 361 -18.75 20.75 -3.10
N PRO A 362 -18.16 19.91 -2.23
CA PRO A 362 -18.87 19.37 -1.07
C PRO A 362 -19.14 20.45 -0.01
N ASP A 363 -20.11 20.22 0.86
CA ASP A 363 -20.40 21.12 1.99
C ASP A 363 -19.24 21.20 3.00
N GLY A 364 -18.50 20.10 3.15
CA GLY A 364 -17.33 20.03 4.03
C GLY A 364 -16.19 20.95 3.60
N ALA A 365 -16.07 21.30 2.31
CA ALA A 365 -15.05 22.25 1.83
C ALA A 365 -15.15 23.62 2.53
N ALA A 366 -16.35 24.05 2.89
CA ALA A 366 -16.54 25.29 3.65
C ALA A 366 -15.99 25.21 5.07
N ASN A 367 -15.83 24.02 5.66
CA ASN A 367 -15.18 23.86 6.96
C ASN A 367 -13.67 24.08 6.89
N TYR A 368 -13.05 23.70 5.77
CA TYR A 368 -11.63 23.94 5.51
C TYR A 368 -11.36 25.34 4.94
N GLY A 369 -12.38 25.97 4.34
CA GLY A 369 -12.25 27.25 3.65
C GLY A 369 -11.77 27.13 2.20
N PHE A 370 -11.64 25.90 1.68
CA PHE A 370 -11.16 25.59 0.34
C PHE A 370 -11.67 24.21 -0.10
N VAL A 371 -11.67 23.97 -1.41
CA VAL A 371 -11.90 22.66 -2.05
C VAL A 371 -10.61 22.21 -2.72
N THR A 372 -10.29 20.91 -2.65
CA THR A 372 -9.07 20.35 -3.25
C THR A 372 -9.37 19.34 -4.34
N ILE A 373 -8.46 19.24 -5.30
CA ILE A 373 -8.37 18.11 -6.21
C ILE A 373 -6.92 17.68 -6.30
N GLY A 374 -6.62 16.44 -5.91
CA GLY A 374 -5.31 15.81 -6.06
C GLY A 374 -5.46 14.50 -6.79
N CYS A 375 -4.68 14.27 -7.84
CA CYS A 375 -4.73 13.02 -8.61
C CYS A 375 -3.34 12.56 -9.04
N GLU A 376 -3.17 11.24 -9.07
CA GLU A 376 -2.04 10.56 -9.72
C GLU A 376 -2.46 10.07 -11.10
N PHE A 377 -1.60 10.26 -12.11
CA PHE A 377 -1.94 9.96 -13.49
C PHE A 377 -1.02 8.90 -14.07
N GLY A 378 -1.60 7.83 -14.63
CA GLY A 378 -0.82 6.83 -15.33
C GLY A 378 -1.62 5.61 -15.76
N PRO A 379 -0.98 4.68 -16.46
CA PRO A 379 -1.59 3.46 -16.96
C PRO A 379 -1.62 2.34 -15.92
N GLY A 380 -2.70 1.55 -15.93
CA GLY A 380 -2.85 0.38 -15.06
C GLY A 380 -3.23 0.74 -13.62
N GLU A 381 -3.33 -0.28 -12.77
CA GLU A 381 -3.80 -0.14 -11.39
C GLU A 381 -2.67 0.09 -10.37
N ASP A 382 -1.42 -0.19 -10.75
CA ASP A 382 -0.26 0.08 -9.89
C ASP A 382 0.15 1.54 -10.05
N ILE A 383 -0.15 2.35 -9.03
CA ILE A 383 0.17 3.79 -9.02
C ILE A 383 1.66 4.09 -8.79
N THR A 384 2.48 3.06 -8.53
CA THR A 384 3.91 3.25 -8.27
C THR A 384 4.58 3.96 -9.45
N GLY A 385 5.14 5.15 -9.19
CA GLY A 385 5.82 5.95 -10.20
C GLY A 385 4.89 6.75 -11.12
N HIS A 386 3.61 6.87 -10.81
CA HIS A 386 2.72 7.86 -11.43
C HIS A 386 3.09 9.27 -10.93
N PRO A 387 3.13 10.28 -11.81
CA PRO A 387 3.20 11.68 -11.40
C PRO A 387 1.87 12.13 -10.79
N SER A 388 1.94 13.03 -9.82
CA SER A 388 0.78 13.66 -9.21
C SER A 388 0.59 15.11 -9.68
N ALA A 389 -0.66 15.57 -9.69
CA ALA A 389 -1.01 16.98 -9.81
C ALA A 389 -2.08 17.31 -8.77
N LEU A 390 -2.00 18.52 -8.23
CA LEU A 390 -2.94 19.00 -7.23
C LEU A 390 -3.26 20.47 -7.49
N ASP A 391 -4.51 20.83 -7.25
CA ASP A 391 -4.96 22.21 -7.21
C ASP A 391 -6.03 22.42 -6.13
N ARG A 392 -6.29 23.69 -5.82
CA ARG A 392 -7.18 24.12 -4.75
C ARG A 392 -7.84 25.44 -5.10
N ALA A 393 -9.11 25.57 -4.76
CA ALA A 393 -9.86 26.82 -4.86
C ALA A 393 -10.51 27.22 -3.54
N LYS A 394 -10.71 28.52 -3.31
CA LYS A 394 -11.28 29.05 -2.06
C LYS A 394 -12.76 28.69 -1.92
N VAL A 395 -13.19 28.35 -0.71
CA VAL A 395 -14.60 28.13 -0.34
C VAL A 395 -14.93 28.93 0.93
N PRO A 396 -15.30 30.22 0.80
CA PRO A 396 -15.57 31.08 1.94
C PRO A 396 -16.93 30.77 2.60
N GLY A 397 -17.10 31.22 3.85
CA GLY A 397 -18.41 31.29 4.49
C GLY A 397 -18.54 30.66 5.87
N ARG A 398 -17.50 30.00 6.38
CA ARG A 398 -17.42 29.56 7.79
C ARG A 398 -16.19 30.17 8.46
N SER A 399 -16.24 30.26 9.77
CA SER A 399 -15.22 30.84 10.63
C SER A 399 -15.07 30.00 11.90
N ALA A 400 -13.92 30.12 12.55
CA ALA A 400 -13.64 29.58 13.87
C ALA A 400 -12.57 30.43 14.56
N ASP A 401 -12.48 30.25 15.87
CA ASP A 401 -11.35 30.80 16.62
C ASP A 401 -10.09 29.97 16.30
N ALA A 402 -8.97 30.68 16.19
CA ALA A 402 -7.65 30.09 15.94
C ALA A 402 -6.58 30.79 16.77
N ALA A 403 -5.42 30.15 16.91
CA ALA A 403 -4.29 30.78 17.58
C ALA A 403 -2.94 30.30 17.07
N VAL A 404 -1.94 31.15 17.27
CA VAL A 404 -0.53 30.81 17.08
C VAL A 404 0.19 31.00 18.41
N ILE A 405 0.89 29.98 18.88
CA ILE A 405 1.74 30.07 20.08
C ILE A 405 3.19 30.18 19.64
N LEU A 406 3.86 31.26 20.05
CA LEU A 406 5.30 31.43 19.85
C LEU A 406 6.07 31.04 21.12
N TYR A 407 7.11 30.24 20.92
CA TYR A 407 8.07 29.90 21.98
C TYR A 407 9.50 29.91 21.43
N HIS A 408 10.48 29.99 22.32
CA HIS A 408 11.90 29.88 21.97
C HIS A 408 12.52 28.79 22.85
N ASP A 409 12.88 27.65 22.25
CA ASP A 409 13.54 26.53 22.92
C ASP A 409 14.93 26.96 23.42
N ARG A 410 15.06 27.20 24.72
CA ARG A 410 16.30 27.75 25.32
C ARG A 410 17.22 26.67 25.83
N ASP A 411 16.69 25.52 26.22
CA ASP A 411 17.46 24.44 26.81
C ASP A 411 17.71 23.26 25.84
N GLY A 412 17.05 23.28 24.68
CA GLY A 412 17.26 22.37 23.56
C GLY A 412 16.56 21.02 23.73
N ASP A 413 15.52 20.93 24.55
CA ASP A 413 14.82 19.68 24.84
C ASP A 413 13.58 19.43 23.96
N SER A 414 13.21 20.42 23.13
CA SER A 414 12.06 20.39 22.22
C SER A 414 10.70 20.26 22.91
N ILE A 415 10.61 20.62 24.19
CA ILE A 415 9.38 20.75 24.96
C ILE A 415 9.15 22.25 25.18
N VAL A 416 7.88 22.67 25.22
CA VAL A 416 7.55 24.07 25.54
C VAL A 416 7.42 24.22 27.04
N ASP A 417 8.36 24.93 27.66
CA ASP A 417 8.32 25.26 29.08
C ASP A 417 7.68 26.64 29.37
N ASP A 418 7.20 26.82 30.60
CA ASP A 418 6.49 28.03 31.04
C ASP A 418 7.33 29.32 30.82
N ASP A 419 8.66 29.27 30.90
CA ASP A 419 9.52 30.44 30.69
C ASP A 419 9.88 30.65 29.21
N GLU A 420 9.62 29.70 28.32
CA GLU A 420 10.01 29.73 26.91
C GLU A 420 9.02 30.42 26.00
N HIS A 421 7.81 30.69 26.49
CA HIS A 421 6.82 31.50 25.79
C HIS A 421 7.37 32.89 25.41
N VAL A 422 6.99 33.37 24.23
CA VAL A 422 7.46 34.65 23.69
C VAL A 422 6.29 35.67 23.61
N PRO A 423 6.12 36.52 24.65
CA PRO A 423 5.06 37.53 24.69
C PRO A 423 5.41 38.80 23.90
N GLY A 424 4.38 39.56 23.50
CA GLY A 424 4.53 40.90 22.90
C GLY A 424 5.00 40.92 21.45
N VAL A 425 4.92 39.79 20.73
CA VAL A 425 5.31 39.66 19.31
C VAL A 425 4.08 39.69 18.43
N THR A 426 4.14 40.44 17.32
CA THR A 426 3.05 40.45 16.34
C THR A 426 3.15 39.24 15.42
N VAL A 427 2.05 38.50 15.33
CA VAL A 427 1.85 37.39 14.40
C VAL A 427 0.82 37.80 13.35
N GLY A 428 1.11 37.56 12.08
CA GLY A 428 0.20 37.72 10.96
C GLY A 428 -0.25 36.38 10.39
N LEU A 429 -1.50 36.32 9.96
CA LEU A 429 -2.03 35.26 9.10
C LEU A 429 -2.33 35.87 7.73
N ARG A 430 -1.60 35.42 6.71
CA ARG A 430 -1.84 35.77 5.32
C ARG A 430 -2.51 34.61 4.61
N ASP A 431 -3.66 34.84 4.01
CA ASP A 431 -4.38 33.80 3.27
C ASP A 431 -3.49 33.26 2.15
N ARG A 432 -3.39 31.93 2.06
CA ARG A 432 -2.60 31.26 1.01
C ARG A 432 -3.34 31.31 -0.32
N ASP A 433 -4.66 31.20 -0.28
CA ASP A 433 -5.51 30.91 -1.44
C ASP A 433 -6.25 32.17 -1.92
N ALA A 434 -6.04 33.32 -1.26
CA ALA A 434 -6.64 34.59 -1.64
C ALA A 434 -5.69 35.78 -1.37
N ASP A 435 -5.72 36.79 -2.24
CA ASP A 435 -5.01 38.05 -2.04
C ASP A 435 -5.78 38.97 -1.07
N THR A 436 -5.78 38.59 0.21
CA THR A 436 -6.41 39.36 1.30
C THR A 436 -5.38 40.02 2.19
N PRO A 437 -5.68 41.19 2.79
CA PRO A 437 -4.80 41.82 3.76
C PRO A 437 -4.45 40.88 4.92
N VAL A 438 -3.19 40.93 5.36
CA VAL A 438 -2.72 40.15 6.52
C VAL A 438 -3.50 40.57 7.77
N VAL A 439 -4.07 39.60 8.47
CA VAL A 439 -4.70 39.81 9.78
C VAL A 439 -3.66 39.58 10.87
N THR A 440 -3.54 40.49 11.82
CA THR A 440 -2.50 40.43 12.85
C THR A 440 -3.06 40.34 14.27
N ALA A 441 -2.38 39.61 15.14
CA ALA A 441 -2.59 39.58 16.58
C ALA A 441 -1.25 39.66 17.33
N VAL A 442 -1.28 40.05 18.59
CA VAL A 442 -0.08 40.15 19.44
C VAL A 442 -0.09 39.01 20.45
N THR A 443 1.05 38.37 20.67
CA THR A 443 1.18 37.28 21.64
C THR A 443 1.01 37.77 23.08
N ASP A 444 0.24 37.02 23.87
CA ASP A 444 0.07 37.23 25.32
C ASP A 444 1.23 36.64 26.14
N GLU A 445 1.11 36.64 27.48
CA GLU A 445 2.11 36.09 28.42
C GLU A 445 2.38 34.59 28.23
N GLN A 446 1.50 33.85 27.55
CA GLN A 446 1.68 32.44 27.17
C GLN A 446 2.18 32.32 25.72
N GLY A 447 2.65 33.42 25.13
CA GLY A 447 3.09 33.45 23.75
C GLY A 447 1.95 33.25 22.73
N ARG A 448 0.68 33.31 23.16
CA ARG A 448 -0.47 32.99 22.31
C ARG A 448 -1.01 34.25 21.64
N ALA A 449 -1.02 34.27 20.32
CA ALA A 449 -1.71 35.26 19.49
C ALA A 449 -3.07 34.66 19.05
N ALA A 450 -4.17 35.26 19.52
CA ALA A 450 -5.53 34.80 19.26
C ALA A 450 -6.16 35.49 18.03
N PHE A 451 -6.87 34.71 17.21
CA PHE A 451 -7.63 35.15 16.05
C PHE A 451 -9.08 34.69 16.20
N ASP A 452 -9.91 35.54 16.80
CA ASP A 452 -11.33 35.24 17.05
C ASP A 452 -12.16 35.37 15.76
N ASP A 453 -13.15 34.49 15.57
CA ASP A 453 -14.05 34.48 14.40
C ASP A 453 -13.30 34.59 13.06
N HIS A 454 -12.13 33.94 12.97
CA HIS A 454 -11.30 33.99 11.77
C HIS A 454 -11.88 33.07 10.69
N GLN A 455 -11.83 33.51 9.44
CA GLN A 455 -12.38 32.72 8.34
C GLN A 455 -11.65 31.37 8.24
N ALA A 456 -12.40 30.31 7.96
CA ALA A 456 -11.81 29.02 7.63
C ALA A 456 -10.88 29.15 6.41
N GLY A 457 -9.73 28.48 6.46
CA GLY A 457 -8.72 28.58 5.42
C GLY A 457 -7.35 28.06 5.85
N LEU A 458 -6.42 28.04 4.90
CA LEU A 458 -5.01 27.78 5.15
C LEU A 458 -4.23 29.09 5.04
N TYR A 459 -3.50 29.45 6.08
CA TYR A 459 -2.84 30.74 6.19
C TYR A 459 -1.34 30.56 6.36
N HIS A 460 -0.55 31.34 5.62
CA HIS A 460 0.85 31.53 5.94
C HIS A 460 0.97 32.28 7.26
N ILE A 461 1.75 31.70 8.18
CA ILE A 461 2.10 32.37 9.43
C ILE A 461 3.19 33.38 9.10
N GLU A 462 3.11 34.57 9.66
CA GLU A 462 4.11 35.62 9.55
C GLU A 462 4.48 36.12 10.95
N VAL A 463 5.77 36.19 11.25
CA VAL A 463 6.28 36.71 12.52
C VAL A 463 6.94 38.05 12.24
N TYR A 464 6.62 39.08 13.01
CA TYR A 464 7.16 40.43 12.88
C TYR A 464 8.01 40.82 14.10
N GLY A 465 8.78 41.90 13.96
CA GLY A 465 9.73 42.34 14.98
C GLY A 465 11.04 41.55 14.94
N PRO A 466 11.83 41.53 16.05
CA PRO A 466 13.19 40.99 16.08
C PRO A 466 13.22 39.45 16.23
N TRP A 467 12.25 38.77 15.63
CA TRP A 467 12.06 37.32 15.72
C TRP A 467 11.91 36.72 14.33
N ARG A 468 12.45 35.52 14.15
CA ARG A 468 12.24 34.71 12.95
C ARG A 468 11.85 33.29 13.36
N ARG A 469 11.06 32.62 12.53
CA ARG A 469 10.78 31.20 12.70
C ARG A 469 12.05 30.36 12.53
N VAL A 470 12.10 29.24 13.24
CA VAL A 470 13.09 28.19 13.00
C VAL A 470 12.71 27.39 11.75
N ASP A 471 13.70 27.08 10.91
CA ASP A 471 13.47 26.29 9.70
C ASP A 471 12.98 24.89 10.07
N GLY A 472 11.93 24.41 9.38
CA GLY A 472 11.29 23.12 9.68
C GLY A 472 10.14 23.19 10.68
N THR A 473 9.87 24.36 11.29
CA THR A 473 8.65 24.58 12.09
C THR A 473 7.43 24.86 11.22
N ALA A 474 6.24 24.86 11.83
CA ALA A 474 4.99 25.12 11.14
C ALA A 474 5.02 26.48 10.41
N SER A 475 4.81 26.43 9.10
CA SER A 475 4.74 27.62 8.22
C SER A 475 3.32 28.00 7.86
N PHE A 476 2.35 27.15 8.20
CA PHE A 476 0.94 27.35 7.92
C PHE A 476 0.08 27.10 9.16
N ALA A 477 -1.01 27.85 9.28
CA ALA A 477 -2.10 27.60 10.20
C ALA A 477 -3.34 27.18 9.40
N LEU A 478 -3.93 26.03 9.73
CA LEU A 478 -5.24 25.63 9.23
C LEU A 478 -6.29 26.12 10.23
N VAL A 479 -7.22 26.95 9.77
CA VAL A 479 -8.42 27.31 10.52
C VAL A 479 -9.56 26.48 9.98
N HIS A 480 -10.03 25.52 10.78
CA HIS A 480 -11.12 24.63 10.41
C HIS A 480 -12.36 24.91 11.27
N ALA A 481 -13.52 25.10 10.64
CA ALA A 481 -14.72 25.62 11.29
C ALA A 481 -15.32 24.72 12.38
N GLU A 482 -15.06 23.40 12.32
CA GLU A 482 -15.58 22.43 13.29
C GLU A 482 -14.50 21.92 14.26
N TYR A 483 -13.25 22.34 14.09
CA TYR A 483 -12.17 21.95 14.99
C TYR A 483 -12.27 22.72 16.30
N SER A 484 -11.85 22.07 17.40
CA SER A 484 -11.72 22.77 18.68
C SER A 484 -10.55 23.75 18.62
N ASP A 485 -10.55 24.72 19.53
CA ASP A 485 -9.44 25.67 19.70
C ASP A 485 -8.07 24.97 19.77
N TYR A 486 -8.00 23.80 20.42
CA TYR A 486 -6.79 22.98 20.48
C TYR A 486 -6.27 22.59 19.09
N TYR A 487 -7.16 22.15 18.18
CA TYR A 487 -6.77 21.73 16.83
C TYR A 487 -6.61 22.91 15.84
N ASN A 488 -7.18 24.07 16.15
CA ASN A 488 -6.93 25.33 15.43
C ASN A 488 -5.79 26.16 16.04
N THR A 489 -5.06 25.61 17.03
CA THR A 489 -3.89 26.25 17.61
C THR A 489 -2.62 25.59 17.08
N VAL A 490 -1.71 26.41 16.54
CA VAL A 490 -0.41 25.96 16.05
C VAL A 490 0.72 26.55 16.89
N THR A 491 1.66 25.70 17.29
CA THR A 491 2.86 26.11 18.04
C THR A 491 4.03 26.27 17.09
N VAL A 492 4.75 27.38 17.21
CA VAL A 492 5.84 27.78 16.31
C VAL A 492 7.06 28.18 17.13
N GLU A 493 8.17 27.49 16.92
CA GLU A 493 9.45 27.88 17.51
C GLU A 493 10.02 29.11 16.76
N VAL A 494 10.48 30.07 17.53
CA VAL A 494 11.13 31.27 17.04
C VAL A 494 12.49 31.47 17.70
N VAL A 495 13.38 32.14 16.99
CA VAL A 495 14.69 32.56 17.49
C VAL A 495 14.87 34.05 17.20
N PRO A 496 15.74 34.76 17.94
CA PRO A 496 16.11 36.13 17.60
C PRO A 496 16.56 36.23 16.13
N GLY A 497 16.04 37.23 15.43
CA GLY A 497 16.22 37.41 13.99
C GLY A 497 16.35 38.88 13.61
N PRO A 498 16.57 39.17 12.31
CA PRO A 498 16.50 40.53 11.81
C PRO A 498 15.11 41.12 12.08
N ASP A 499 15.06 42.41 12.38
CA ASP A 499 13.81 43.10 12.65
C ASP A 499 12.97 43.19 11.38
N ARG A 500 11.75 42.64 11.44
CA ARG A 500 10.80 42.66 10.33
C ARG A 500 9.71 43.70 10.60
N PRO A 501 9.54 44.72 9.74
CA PRO A 501 8.55 45.79 9.95
C PRO A 501 7.12 45.27 9.90
N LEU A 502 6.18 45.96 10.56
CA LEU A 502 4.77 45.57 10.52
C LEU A 502 4.17 45.79 9.13
N PRO A 503 3.11 45.06 8.75
CA PRO A 503 2.40 45.28 7.49
C PRO A 503 1.96 46.74 7.34
N GLY A 504 2.46 47.40 6.28
CA GLY A 504 2.12 48.79 5.97
C GLY A 504 2.99 49.87 6.63
N GLU A 505 4.05 49.50 7.36
CA GLU A 505 5.06 50.46 7.87
C GLU A 505 6.13 50.82 6.84
N ASP A 506 6.19 50.10 5.71
CA ASP A 506 7.09 50.39 4.58
C ASP A 506 6.55 51.55 3.71
N GLY A 507 5.92 52.54 4.33
CA GLY A 507 5.52 53.77 3.66
C GLY A 507 6.75 54.61 3.36
N ASP A 508 7.09 54.75 2.07
CA ASP A 508 7.93 55.83 1.56
C ASP A 508 7.53 57.16 2.23
N GLY A 509 8.38 57.59 3.16
CA GLY A 509 8.24 58.83 3.87
C GLY A 509 8.61 59.99 2.96
N ASP A 510 7.59 60.65 2.38
CA ASP A 510 7.64 62.08 2.10
C ASP A 510 6.32 62.70 2.58
N GLY A 511 6.37 63.34 3.74
CA GLY A 511 5.20 63.94 4.36
C GLY A 511 5.47 64.56 5.73
N ASP A 512 6.43 65.49 5.78
CA ASP A 512 6.58 66.42 6.90
C ASP A 512 5.25 67.12 7.23
N GLY A 513 4.84 67.01 8.50
CA GLY A 513 4.48 68.19 9.29
C GLY A 513 3.04 68.73 9.24
N ASP A 514 2.34 68.44 10.34
CA ASP A 514 1.53 69.38 11.14
C ASP A 514 0.00 69.46 10.91
N GLY A 515 -0.73 68.93 11.91
CA GLY A 515 -1.65 69.74 12.73
C GLY A 515 -2.82 70.48 12.09
N THR A 516 -3.99 69.84 12.15
CA THR A 516 -5.30 70.43 12.51
C THR A 516 -6.04 71.34 11.51
N THR A 517 -7.33 71.02 11.34
CA THR A 517 -8.47 71.75 10.72
C THR A 517 -8.65 71.72 9.19
N ALA A 518 -9.81 71.23 8.75
CA ALA A 518 -10.42 71.49 7.43
C ALA A 518 -11.00 72.93 7.35
N PRO A 519 -11.55 73.45 6.22
CA PRO A 519 -11.72 72.90 4.86
C PRO A 519 -11.43 73.88 3.67
N ASN A 520 -11.68 73.40 2.44
CA ASN A 520 -11.94 74.09 1.14
C ASN A 520 -10.75 74.55 0.26
N GLY A 521 -10.81 74.19 -1.05
CA GLY A 521 -10.24 75.03 -2.11
C GLY A 521 -9.66 74.39 -3.38
N ARG A 522 -10.52 73.87 -4.26
CA ARG A 522 -10.49 73.83 -5.75
C ARG A 522 -9.22 74.30 -6.55
N LYS A 523 -8.83 73.44 -7.54
CA LYS A 523 -8.19 73.70 -8.88
C LYS A 523 -6.72 74.18 -8.86
N THR A 524 -5.79 73.83 -9.77
CA THR A 524 -5.72 73.32 -11.16
C THR A 524 -4.24 72.94 -11.40
N ALA A 525 -3.92 71.78 -12.00
CA ALA A 525 -3.49 71.56 -13.41
C ALA A 525 -2.06 72.00 -13.80
N ASP A 526 -1.41 71.11 -14.57
CA ASP A 526 -0.36 71.34 -15.60
C ASP A 526 1.12 71.51 -15.14
N THR A 527 2.19 70.96 -15.75
CA THR A 527 2.44 70.09 -16.94
C THR A 527 3.93 69.62 -16.90
N GLN A 528 4.28 68.54 -17.63
CA GLN A 528 5.59 68.22 -18.29
C GLN A 528 6.86 68.05 -17.40
N GLY A 529 7.52 66.87 -17.26
CA GLY A 529 8.27 66.08 -18.28
C GLY A 529 9.73 66.62 -18.44
N PRO A 530 10.79 65.86 -18.86
CA PRO A 530 10.94 64.42 -19.15
C PRO A 530 12.25 63.74 -18.61
N ASP A 531 12.41 62.45 -18.98
CA ASP A 531 13.66 61.72 -19.33
C ASP A 531 14.53 60.96 -18.28
N LYS A 532 14.50 59.61 -18.44
CA LYS A 532 15.63 58.64 -18.55
C LYS A 532 16.42 58.28 -17.27
N ARG A 533 16.84 57.04 -17.00
CA ARG A 533 16.75 55.67 -17.58
C ARG A 533 17.61 54.79 -16.65
N ALA A 534 17.26 53.49 -16.52
CA ALA A 534 18.14 52.37 -16.12
C ALA A 534 18.57 52.34 -14.63
N ASP A 535 18.57 51.23 -13.89
CA ASP A 535 18.35 49.79 -14.13
C ASP A 535 17.87 49.20 -12.79
N ASP A 536 16.97 48.21 -12.81
CA ASP A 536 17.06 47.01 -11.96
C ASP A 536 16.02 45.96 -12.40
N VAL A 537 16.59 44.80 -12.77
CA VAL A 537 16.03 43.45 -12.97
C VAL A 537 16.17 42.73 -11.62
N ASP A 538 15.46 41.67 -11.22
CA ASP A 538 14.40 40.80 -11.70
C ASP A 538 14.02 40.01 -10.43
N GLU A 539 12.75 39.98 -10.00
CA GLU A 539 12.26 38.93 -9.09
C GLU A 539 10.81 38.60 -9.46
N LEU A 540 10.68 37.79 -10.51
CA LEU A 540 9.44 37.22 -10.97
C LEU A 540 9.21 35.87 -10.30
N ALA A 541 8.00 35.74 -9.75
CA ALA A 541 7.42 34.48 -9.31
C ALA A 541 7.48 33.44 -10.44
N SER A 542 8.10 32.30 -10.13
CA SER A 542 8.08 31.09 -10.93
C SER A 542 7.38 29.99 -10.13
N THR A 543 6.20 29.60 -10.58
CA THR A 543 5.71 28.22 -10.46
C THR A 543 5.22 27.79 -11.83
N GLY A 544 6.14 27.77 -12.79
CA GLY A 544 6.08 26.89 -13.95
C GLY A 544 7.28 25.97 -13.83
N VAL A 545 7.06 24.66 -13.89
CA VAL A 545 8.12 23.65 -13.84
C VAL A 545 9.07 23.88 -15.02
N ASP A 546 10.24 24.47 -14.77
CA ASP A 546 11.36 24.43 -15.72
C ASP A 546 12.14 23.12 -15.49
N ALA A 547 11.81 22.15 -16.33
CA ALA A 547 12.63 20.97 -16.55
C ALA A 547 13.91 21.40 -17.30
N LEU A 548 15.00 21.62 -16.57
CA LEU A 548 16.37 21.23 -16.93
C LEU A 548 17.37 21.77 -15.89
N THR A 549 18.23 20.86 -15.43
CA THR A 549 19.39 21.04 -14.53
C THR A 549 19.10 21.06 -13.03
N LEU A 550 19.10 19.87 -12.43
CA LEU A 550 20.11 19.49 -11.42
C LEU A 550 20.08 17.98 -11.20
N GLY A 551 21.03 17.29 -11.84
CA GLY A 551 21.45 15.99 -11.39
C GLY A 551 22.11 16.12 -10.02
N GLY A 552 21.67 15.27 -9.08
CA GLY A 552 22.40 14.89 -7.89
C GLY A 552 22.34 15.87 -6.72
N VAL A 553 21.35 15.71 -5.85
CA VAL A 553 21.54 15.30 -4.44
C VAL A 553 20.25 14.60 -4.03
N GLY A 554 20.33 13.29 -3.79
CA GLY A 554 19.25 12.54 -3.17
C GLY A 554 19.29 12.63 -1.65
N VAL A 555 18.22 12.10 -1.05
CA VAL A 555 18.04 11.68 0.35
C VAL A 555 17.13 12.60 1.20
N ALA A 556 16.12 11.93 1.75
CA ALA A 556 15.25 12.26 2.89
C ALA A 556 14.04 13.17 2.61
N VAL A 557 12.84 12.57 2.44
CA VAL A 557 11.74 12.60 3.43
C VAL A 557 10.80 11.41 3.14
N LEU A 558 10.93 10.34 3.93
CA LEU A 558 9.85 9.38 4.20
C LEU A 558 9.86 9.20 5.71
N LEU A 559 8.67 9.01 6.30
CA LEU A 559 8.36 8.68 7.70
C LEU A 559 7.85 9.85 8.57
N ALA A 560 6.54 10.09 8.53
CA ALA A 560 5.78 10.46 9.74
C ALA A 560 4.31 10.04 9.55
N GLY A 561 3.95 8.85 10.04
CA GLY A 561 2.58 8.36 9.94
C GLY A 561 2.32 6.99 10.55
N ALA A 562 2.88 6.69 11.73
CA ALA A 562 2.43 5.57 12.55
C ALA A 562 2.97 5.70 13.99
N VAL A 563 2.19 6.31 14.90
CA VAL A 563 2.43 6.18 16.34
C VAL A 563 1.61 5.01 16.86
N THR A 564 2.26 3.86 17.07
CA THR A 564 1.72 2.70 17.78
C THR A 564 1.89 2.89 19.28
N VAL A 565 0.77 2.88 20.02
CA VAL A 565 0.74 2.82 21.49
C VAL A 565 1.15 1.41 21.93
N VAL A 566 2.33 1.26 22.55
CA VAL A 566 2.73 0.03 23.26
C VAL A 566 2.63 0.26 24.77
N ILE A 567 1.67 -0.43 25.39
CA ILE A 567 1.46 -0.51 26.84
C ILE A 567 2.59 -1.34 27.47
N ALA A 568 3.50 -0.70 28.21
CA ALA A 568 4.50 -1.38 29.01
C ALA A 568 3.92 -1.83 30.37
N ARG A 569 3.40 -3.06 30.42
CA ARG A 569 2.97 -3.74 31.66
C ARG A 569 4.17 -4.38 32.36
N ARG A 570 4.89 -3.65 33.22
CA ARG A 570 5.90 -4.24 34.12
C ARG A 570 5.27 -4.66 35.45
N ARG A 571 5.12 -5.98 35.64
CA ARG A 571 4.96 -6.63 36.94
C ARG A 571 6.20 -6.35 37.81
N ARG A 572 6.03 -5.74 38.98
CA ARG A 572 6.90 -5.95 40.15
C ARG A 572 6.15 -6.86 41.11
N VAL A 573 6.70 -8.03 41.39
CA VAL A 573 6.35 -8.89 42.52
C VAL A 573 7.53 -8.87 43.48
N GLY A 574 7.22 -8.70 44.77
CA GLY A 574 8.11 -8.72 45.92
C GLY A 574 8.16 -7.34 46.59
N GLY A 575 7.70 -7.11 47.81
CA GLY A 575 7.09 -7.93 48.85
C GLY A 575 6.98 -7.09 50.13
N SER A 576 5.94 -7.34 50.93
CA SER A 576 5.88 -7.17 52.39
C SER A 576 6.08 -5.78 53.02
N ALA A 577 5.03 -5.20 53.62
CA ALA A 577 4.88 -5.05 55.08
C ALA A 577 3.74 -4.06 55.45
N GLU A 578 2.89 -4.53 56.37
CA GLU A 578 1.85 -3.84 57.19
C GLU A 578 0.65 -3.13 56.53
#